data_AF-A0A6J1WF44-F1
#
_entry.id   AF-A0A6J1WF44-F1
#
_cell.length_a   1.000
_cell.length_b   1.000
_cell.length_c   1.000
_cell.angle_alpha   90.00
_cell.angle_beta   90.00
_cell.angle_gamma   90.00
#
_symmetry.space_group_name_H-M   'P 1'
#
loop_
_entity.id
_entity.type
_entity.pdbx_description
1 polymer ?
#
loop_
_entity_poly.entity_id
_entity_poly.type
_entity_poly.pdbx_seq_one_letter_code
_entity_poly.pdbx_strand_id
1 'polypeptide(L)'
;MLASLAHLAPQARFCLSFHDEVRYLVPEDLKYETALALQITNLLTRAFCSQRVGINDLPLSVAFFTSVEVDQVLRKESNLSCTTPSNPHGLQKGYNIPDGESLNIFDVLQKCEIHNLK
;
A
#
# COMPACT_ATOMS: atom_id res chain seq x y z
N MET A 1 6.32 11.68 1.16
CA MET A 1 6.27 10.50 0.28
C MET A 1 7.65 10.04 -0.16
N LEU A 2 8.45 10.87 -0.84
CA LEU A 2 9.75 10.42 -1.37
C LEU A 2 10.79 10.00 -0.31
N ALA A 3 10.77 10.58 0.90
CA ALA A 3 11.84 10.33 1.88
C ALA A 3 11.85 8.89 2.44
N SER A 4 10.71 8.34 2.84
CA SER A 4 10.66 6.96 3.38
C SER A 4 10.87 5.92 2.29
N LEU A 5 10.34 6.14 1.09
CA LEU A 5 10.54 5.26 -0.06
C LEU A 5 12.01 5.17 -0.48
N ALA A 6 12.74 6.29 -0.51
CA ALA A 6 14.16 6.28 -0.85
C ALA A 6 15.01 5.42 0.11
N HIS A 7 14.61 5.34 1.38
CA HIS A 7 15.34 4.57 2.39
C HIS A 7 14.91 3.10 2.44
N LEU A 8 13.61 2.83 2.47
CA LEU A 8 13.06 1.49 2.67
C LEU A 8 12.88 0.71 1.37
N ALA A 9 12.61 1.38 0.25
CA ALA A 9 12.31 0.76 -1.02
C ALA A 9 12.88 1.55 -2.21
N PRO A 10 14.22 1.65 -2.34
CA PRO A 10 14.88 2.52 -3.33
C PRO A 10 14.56 2.15 -4.79
N GLN A 11 14.12 0.91 -5.02
CA GLN A 11 13.74 0.42 -6.35
C GLN A 11 12.26 0.66 -6.68
N ALA A 12 11.46 1.16 -5.74
CA ALA A 12 10.07 1.51 -5.99
C ALA A 12 9.98 2.62 -7.06
N ARG A 13 9.06 2.45 -8.00
CA ARG A 13 8.79 3.40 -9.07
C ARG A 13 7.36 3.88 -8.97
N PHE A 14 7.18 5.19 -8.90
CA PHE A 14 5.86 5.79 -8.99
C PHE A 14 5.21 5.37 -10.31
N CYS A 15 4.00 4.82 -10.24
CA CYS A 15 3.25 4.35 -11.40
C CYS A 15 2.17 5.36 -11.79
N LEU A 16 1.30 5.69 -10.83
CA LEU A 16 0.17 6.58 -11.06
C LEU A 16 -0.35 7.18 -9.75
N SER A 17 -0.98 8.34 -9.86
CA SER A 17 -1.80 8.94 -8.81
C SER A 17 -3.14 9.33 -9.40
N PHE A 18 -4.23 8.91 -8.77
CA PHE A 18 -5.58 9.23 -9.20
C PHE A 18 -6.49 9.35 -7.98
N HIS A 19 -7.30 10.41 -7.93
CA HIS A 19 -8.10 10.74 -6.75
C HIS A 19 -7.27 10.77 -5.46
N ASP A 20 -7.58 9.88 -4.53
CA ASP A 20 -6.94 9.65 -3.25
C ASP A 20 -5.96 8.46 -3.26
N GLU A 21 -5.74 7.84 -4.42
CA GLU A 21 -4.87 6.69 -4.59
C GLU A 21 -3.52 7.08 -5.20
N VAL A 22 -2.45 6.46 -4.67
CA VAL A 22 -1.10 6.53 -5.23
C VAL A 22 -0.54 5.11 -5.31
N ARG A 23 -0.04 4.73 -6.49
CA ARG A 23 0.47 3.38 -6.74
C ARG A 23 1.93 3.39 -7.19
N TYR A 24 2.66 2.38 -6.72
CA TYR A 24 4.05 2.15 -7.03
C TYR A 24 4.24 0.75 -7.60
N LEU A 25 5.13 0.62 -8.58
CA LEU A 25 5.66 -0.66 -9.02
C LEU A 25 6.92 -0.96 -8.22
N VAL A 26 7.01 -2.18 -7.69
CA VAL A 26 8.07 -2.60 -6.78
C VAL A 26 8.51 -4.03 -7.10
N PRO A 27 9.78 -4.38 -6.86
CA PRO A 27 10.19 -5.78 -6.81
C PRO A 27 9.44 -6.52 -5.70
N GLU A 28 9.16 -7.80 -5.92
CA GLU A 28 8.46 -8.67 -4.96
C GLU A 28 9.13 -8.68 -3.58
N ASP A 29 10.47 -8.69 -3.56
CA ASP A 29 11.28 -8.74 -2.33
C ASP A 29 11.17 -7.49 -1.46
N LEU A 30 10.67 -6.36 -2.01
CA LEU A 30 10.54 -5.09 -1.30
C LEU A 30 9.08 -4.69 -1.07
N LYS A 31 8.13 -5.58 -1.33
CA LYS A 31 6.70 -5.23 -1.31
C LYS A 31 6.23 -4.81 0.09
N TYR A 32 6.72 -5.46 1.15
CA TYR A 32 6.32 -5.16 2.52
C TYR A 32 7.02 -3.90 3.06
N GLU A 33 8.29 -3.71 2.74
CA GLU A 33 9.05 -2.50 3.05
C GLU A 33 8.45 -1.28 2.35
N THR A 34 7.98 -1.45 1.11
CA THR A 34 7.26 -0.39 0.39
C THR A 34 5.92 -0.10 1.04
N ALA A 35 5.15 -1.12 1.43
CA ALA A 35 3.90 -0.92 2.15
C ALA A 35 4.12 -0.15 3.47
N LEU A 36 5.19 -0.47 4.21
CA LEU A 36 5.60 0.27 5.40
C LEU A 36 5.99 1.72 5.08
N ALA A 37 6.75 1.93 4.00
CA ALA A 37 7.14 3.26 3.55
C ALA A 37 5.94 4.15 3.19
N LEU A 38 4.88 3.56 2.62
CA LEU A 38 3.62 4.25 2.32
C LEU A 38 2.87 4.63 3.60
N GLN A 39 2.77 3.71 4.56
CA GLN A 39 2.16 4.00 5.87
C GLN A 39 2.88 5.13 6.61
N ILE A 40 4.22 5.06 6.69
CA ILE A 40 5.06 6.12 7.30
C ILE A 40 4.91 7.43 6.54
N THR A 41 4.84 7.39 5.21
CA THR A 41 4.60 8.59 4.40
C THR A 41 3.32 9.28 4.83
N ASN A 42 2.21 8.53 4.94
CA ASN A 42 0.93 9.12 5.30
C ASN A 42 1.00 9.75 6.68
N LEU A 43 1.58 9.05 7.66
CA LEU A 43 1.80 9.58 9.00
C LEU A 43 2.57 10.91 8.96
N LEU A 44 3.72 10.96 8.29
CA LEU A 44 4.55 12.16 8.22
C LEU A 44 3.84 13.32 7.50
N THR A 45 3.15 13.03 6.40
CA THR A 45 2.40 14.05 5.65
C THR A 45 1.23 14.60 6.48
N ARG A 46 0.47 13.75 7.15
CA ARG A 46 -0.66 14.15 7.99
C ARG A 46 -0.20 14.89 9.24
N ALA A 47 0.87 14.42 9.89
CA ALA A 47 1.48 15.09 11.04
C ALA A 47 1.99 16.49 10.67
N PHE A 48 2.68 16.63 9.53
CA PHE A 48 3.11 17.93 9.04
C PHE A 48 1.92 18.86 8.82
N CYS A 49 0.87 18.42 8.10
CA CYS A 49 -0.31 19.24 7.86
C CYS A 49 -1.00 19.66 9.16
N SER A 50 -1.19 18.74 10.12
CA SER A 50 -1.77 19.03 11.43
C SER A 50 -0.95 20.06 12.21
N GLN A 51 0.37 19.90 12.25
CA GLN A 51 1.26 20.84 12.91
C GLN A 51 1.15 22.25 12.31
N ARG A 52 1.03 22.36 10.97
CA ARG A 52 0.91 23.66 10.28
C ARG A 52 -0.36 24.41 10.62
N VAL A 53 -1.42 23.72 11.08
CA VAL A 53 -2.68 24.34 11.52
C VAL A 53 -2.82 24.41 13.04
N GLY A 54 -1.74 24.13 13.79
CA GLY A 54 -1.71 24.21 15.26
C GLY A 54 -2.30 22.99 15.98
N ILE A 55 -2.51 21.87 15.27
CA ILE A 55 -2.93 20.60 15.87
C ILE A 55 -1.67 19.77 16.17
N ASN A 56 -1.40 19.54 17.45
CA ASN A 56 -0.18 18.84 17.90
C ASN A 56 -0.34 17.32 17.98
N ASP A 57 -1.57 16.82 18.09
CA ASP A 57 -1.86 15.39 18.20
C ASP A 57 -2.50 14.86 16.92
N LEU A 58 -2.11 13.64 16.51
CA LEU A 58 -2.67 12.98 15.34
C LEU A 58 -3.36 11.67 15.75
N PRO A 59 -4.68 11.54 15.54
CA PRO A 59 -5.38 10.28 15.80
C PRO A 59 -4.82 9.14 14.95
N LEU A 60 -4.78 7.93 15.52
CA LEU A 60 -4.26 6.73 14.86
C LEU A 60 -4.96 6.45 13.50
N SER A 61 -6.29 6.62 13.46
CA SER A 61 -7.11 6.42 12.27
C SER A 61 -6.80 7.41 11.13
N VAL A 62 -6.11 8.51 11.43
CA VAL A 62 -5.68 9.51 10.46
C VAL A 62 -4.21 9.34 10.11
N ALA A 63 -3.40 8.87 11.06
CA ALA A 63 -1.98 8.62 10.90
C ALA A 63 -1.68 7.57 9.82
N PHE A 64 -2.45 6.49 9.81
CA PHE A 64 -2.21 5.36 8.91
C PHE A 64 -3.35 5.21 7.90
N PHE A 65 -3.03 4.66 6.73
CA PHE A 65 -4.04 4.17 5.82
C PHE A 65 -4.77 2.99 6.45
N THR A 66 -6.07 2.85 6.13
CA THR A 66 -6.87 1.67 6.51
C THR A 66 -6.18 0.39 6.08
N SER A 67 -5.70 0.36 4.83
CA SER A 67 -4.88 -0.71 4.27
C SER A 67 -3.97 -0.17 3.17
N VAL A 68 -2.92 -0.92 2.88
CA VAL A 68 -2.12 -0.80 1.66
C VAL A 68 -2.34 -2.06 0.85
N GLU A 69 -2.79 -1.90 -0.39
CA GLU A 69 -3.01 -3.00 -1.32
C GLU A 69 -1.70 -3.39 -2.03
N VAL A 70 -1.36 -4.68 -1.99
CA VAL A 70 -0.20 -5.27 -2.67
C VAL A 70 -0.72 -6.32 -3.64
N ASP A 71 -0.52 -6.08 -4.93
CA ASP A 71 -1.11 -6.90 -5.99
C ASP A 71 -0.24 -6.91 -7.24
N GLN A 72 -0.35 -7.99 -8.03
CA GLN A 72 0.27 -8.13 -9.34
C GLN A 72 -0.56 -7.45 -10.44
N VAL A 73 -1.85 -7.19 -10.18
CA VAL A 73 -2.76 -6.52 -11.13
C VAL A 73 -3.35 -5.24 -10.58
N LEU A 74 -3.77 -4.36 -11.49
CA LEU A 74 -4.44 -3.12 -11.14
C LEU A 74 -5.95 -3.35 -10.94
N ARG A 75 -6.36 -3.40 -9.67
CA ARG A 75 -7.78 -3.36 -9.24
C ARG A 75 -7.93 -2.52 -7.97
N LYS A 76 -9.16 -2.10 -7.66
CA LYS A 76 -9.44 -1.21 -6.52
C LYS A 76 -9.11 -1.88 -5.18
N GLU A 77 -9.69 -3.05 -4.95
CA GLU A 77 -9.44 -3.89 -3.78
C GLU A 77 -8.79 -5.19 -4.27
N SER A 78 -7.77 -5.64 -3.55
CA SER A 78 -6.93 -6.79 -3.95
C SER A 78 -7.66 -8.14 -3.98
N ASN A 79 -8.87 -8.24 -3.43
CA ASN A 79 -9.69 -9.46 -3.44
C ASN A 79 -10.80 -9.44 -4.52
N LEU A 80 -10.88 -8.38 -5.32
CA LEU A 80 -11.92 -8.29 -6.34
C LEU A 80 -11.57 -9.14 -7.55
N SER A 81 -12.41 -10.13 -7.87
CA SER A 81 -12.25 -10.97 -9.07
C SER A 81 -12.58 -10.23 -10.38
N CYS A 82 -13.10 -9.00 -10.33
CA CYS A 82 -13.43 -8.19 -11.50
C CYS A 82 -14.30 -8.92 -12.55
N THR A 83 -15.30 -9.67 -12.07
CA THR A 83 -16.29 -10.34 -12.93
C THR A 83 -17.23 -9.32 -13.55
N THR A 84 -17.38 -9.36 -14.87
CA THR A 84 -18.30 -8.50 -15.63
C THR A 84 -19.00 -9.33 -16.69
N PRO A 85 -20.06 -8.83 -17.36
CA PRO A 85 -20.69 -9.57 -18.46
C PRO A 85 -19.71 -9.96 -19.60
N SER A 86 -18.69 -9.12 -19.86
CA SER A 86 -17.62 -9.42 -20.83
C SER A 86 -16.46 -10.23 -20.24
N ASN A 87 -16.36 -10.32 -18.91
CA ASN A 87 -15.40 -11.16 -18.18
C ASN A 87 -16.14 -12.10 -17.19
N PRO A 88 -16.91 -13.09 -17.69
CA PRO A 88 -17.81 -13.87 -16.85
C PRO A 88 -17.09 -14.83 -15.89
N HIS A 89 -15.81 -15.13 -16.15
CA HIS A 89 -15.01 -16.03 -15.31
C HIS A 89 -14.11 -15.29 -14.31
N GLY A 90 -14.03 -13.96 -14.37
CA GLY A 90 -13.22 -13.17 -13.44
C GLY A 90 -11.72 -13.44 -13.55
N LEU A 91 -10.94 -12.79 -12.69
CA LEU A 91 -9.47 -12.86 -12.66
C LEU A 91 -8.98 -14.22 -12.19
N GLN A 92 -9.58 -14.76 -11.14
CA GLN A 92 -9.12 -16.02 -10.55
C GLN A 92 -9.40 -17.22 -11.46
N LYS A 93 -10.64 -17.39 -11.94
CA LYS A 93 -11.03 -18.56 -12.72
C LYS A 93 -10.72 -18.40 -14.22
N GLY A 94 -10.77 -17.18 -14.74
CA GLY A 94 -10.53 -16.89 -16.15
C GLY A 94 -9.05 -16.74 -16.49
N TYR A 95 -8.27 -16.08 -15.62
CA TYR A 95 -6.87 -15.73 -15.90
C TYR A 95 -5.86 -16.37 -14.94
N ASN A 96 -6.31 -17.19 -13.98
CA ASN A 96 -5.49 -17.78 -12.93
C ASN A 96 -4.71 -16.74 -12.09
N ILE A 97 -5.29 -15.54 -11.92
CA ILE A 97 -4.68 -14.48 -11.12
C ILE A 97 -5.30 -14.55 -9.71
N PRO A 98 -4.51 -14.88 -8.67
CA PRO A 98 -5.02 -14.98 -7.31
C PRO A 98 -5.36 -13.60 -6.73
N ASP A 99 -5.99 -13.61 -5.57
CA ASP A 99 -6.19 -12.38 -4.79
C ASP A 99 -4.85 -11.86 -4.27
N GLY A 100 -4.72 -10.54 -4.24
CA GLY A 100 -3.59 -9.86 -3.63
C GLY A 100 -3.75 -9.76 -2.12
N GLU A 101 -2.98 -8.86 -1.52
CA GLU A 101 -2.95 -8.64 -0.08
C GLU A 101 -3.44 -7.24 0.26
N SER A 102 -4.31 -7.13 1.27
CA SER A 102 -4.71 -5.87 1.88
C SER A 102 -4.13 -5.81 3.29
N LEU A 103 -3.17 -4.92 3.51
CA LEU A 103 -2.35 -4.92 4.73
C LEU A 103 -2.58 -3.65 5.56
N ASN A 104 -3.08 -3.81 6.78
CA ASN A 104 -3.11 -2.70 7.74
C ASN A 104 -1.70 -2.49 8.34
N ILE A 105 -1.51 -1.42 9.13
CA ILE A 105 -0.20 -1.11 9.72
C ILE A 105 0.36 -2.26 10.59
N PHE A 106 -0.47 -2.97 11.34
CA PHE A 106 -0.03 -4.07 12.19
C PHE A 106 0.39 -5.29 11.36
N ASP A 107 -0.35 -5.61 10.30
CA ASP A 107 0.01 -6.69 9.36
C ASP A 107 1.36 -6.39 8.69
N VAL A 108 1.56 -5.14 8.26
CA VAL A 108 2.81 -4.70 7.63
C VAL A 108 3.99 -4.85 8.59
N LEU A 109 3.84 -4.41 9.85
CA LEU A 109 4.91 -4.54 10.86
C LEU A 109 5.29 -6.00 11.10
N GLN A 110 4.29 -6.88 11.27
CA GLN A 110 4.52 -8.31 11.44
C GLN A 110 5.28 -8.92 10.25
N LYS A 111 4.89 -8.57 9.02
CA LYS A 111 5.54 -9.10 7.81
C LYS A 111 6.96 -8.58 7.63
N CYS A 112 7.24 -7.34 7.98
CA CYS A 112 8.59 -6.77 7.93
C CYS A 112 9.51 -7.40 8.99
N GLU A 113 9.03 -7.65 10.20
CA GLU A 113 9.81 -8.31 11.26
C GLU A 113 10.20 -9.74 10.88
N ILE A 114 9.27 -10.49 10.27
CA ILE A 114 9.55 -11.85 9.76
C ILE A 114 10.61 -11.83 8.66
N HIS A 115 10.64 -10.78 7.83
CA HIS A 115 11.65 -10.64 6.78
C HIS A 115 13.06 -10.42 7.36
N ASN A 116 13.19 -9.60 8.41
CA ASN A 116 14.48 -9.32 9.07
C ASN A 116 15.04 -10.48 9.90
N LEU A 117 14.27 -11.55 10.12
CA LEU A 117 14.69 -12.75 10.85
C LEU A 117 15.22 -13.89 9.93
N LYS A 118 15.18 -13.71 8.61
CA LYS A 118 15.74 -14.65 7.62
C LYS A 118 17.15 -14.24 7.19
#